data_AF-A0A7C1VZ22-F1
#
_entry.id   AF-A0A7C1VZ22-F1
#
_cell.length_a   1.000
_cell.length_b   1.000
_cell.length_c   1.000
_cell.angle_alpha   90.00
_cell.angle_beta   90.00
_cell.angle_gamma   90.00
#
_symmetry.space_group_name_H-M   'P 1'
#
loop_
_entity.id
_entity.type
_entity.pdbx_description
1 polymer ?
#
loop_
_entity_poly.entity_id
_entity_poly.type
_entity_poly.pdbx_seq_one_letter_code
_entity_poly.pdbx_strand_id
1 'polypeptide(L)'
;LIPPFLEDGGAMGGILAARLSSMLHLGLTEYNLKPPWKIIHMFLLVHLLGIPVFTLVAVFASIVSQLMNIHTIPFLLMLTTTIAAGEILITIINFLTYYASVLSFKKGIDPDNVTIPIITSVVDLLGVICFITVLIATGIV
;
A
#
# COMPACT_ATOMS: atom_id res chain seq x y z
N LEU A 1 1.98 9.71 12.42
CA LEU A 1 1.08 9.45 11.27
C LEU A 1 1.85 8.94 10.04
N ILE A 2 2.85 9.68 9.55
CA ILE A 2 3.58 9.28 8.33
C ILE A 2 4.30 7.92 8.47
N PRO A 3 5.12 7.65 9.52
CA PRO A 3 5.80 6.35 9.62
C PRO A 3 4.88 5.13 9.58
N PRO A 4 3.79 5.04 10.40
CA PRO A 4 2.89 3.88 10.33
C PRO A 4 2.12 3.82 9.00
N PHE A 5 1.78 4.95 8.38
CA PHE A 5 1.13 4.97 7.07
C PHE A 5 2.01 4.32 5.98
N LEU A 6 3.30 4.65 5.96
CA LEU A 6 4.25 4.09 4.99
C LEU A 6 4.53 2.61 5.28
N GLU A 7 4.70 2.25 6.55
CA GLU A 7 4.97 0.88 6.96
C GLU A 7 3.82 -0.06 6.61
N ASP A 8 2.58 0.28 6.95
CA ASP A 8 1.39 -0.52 6.62
C ASP A 8 1.19 -0.63 5.10
N GLY A 9 1.41 0.47 4.36
CA GLY A 9 1.38 0.47 2.90
C GLY A 9 2.39 -0.53 2.32
N GLY A 10 3.63 -0.47 2.78
CA GLY A 10 4.71 -1.37 2.37
C GLY A 10 4.42 -2.83 2.73
N ALA A 11 3.91 -3.08 3.94
CA ALA A 11 3.53 -4.41 4.42
C ALA A 11 2.44 -5.05 3.55
N MET A 12 1.39 -4.30 3.19
CA MET A 12 0.34 -4.79 2.28
C MET A 12 0.90 -5.18 0.91
N GLY A 13 1.78 -4.35 0.35
CA GLY A 13 2.45 -4.67 -0.91
C GLY A 13 3.37 -5.89 -0.80
N GLY A 14 4.11 -6.03 0.30
CA GLY A 14 4.96 -7.19 0.58
C GLY A 14 4.17 -8.50 0.72
N ILE A 15 3.02 -8.47 1.41
CA ILE A 15 2.11 -9.63 1.52
C ILE A 15 1.60 -10.03 0.14
N LEU A 16 1.19 -9.06 -0.69
CA LEU A 16 0.76 -9.31 -2.05
C LEU A 16 1.90 -9.89 -2.91
N ALA A 17 3.13 -9.40 -2.74
CA ALA A 17 4.32 -9.87 -3.45
C ALA A 17 4.63 -11.34 -3.12
N ALA A 18 4.71 -11.68 -1.82
CA ALA A 18 4.98 -13.03 -1.36
C ALA A 18 3.91 -14.02 -1.85
N ARG A 19 2.65 -13.59 -1.86
CA ARG A 19 1.53 -14.42 -2.34
C ARG A 19 1.59 -14.62 -3.86
N LEU A 20 1.93 -13.58 -4.62
CA LEU A 20 2.15 -13.68 -6.07
C LEU A 20 3.35 -14.56 -6.41
N SER A 21 4.47 -14.40 -5.70
CA SER A 21 5.67 -15.24 -5.84
C SER A 21 5.32 -16.72 -5.66
N SER A 22 4.61 -17.04 -4.58
CA SER A 22 4.15 -18.42 -4.30
C SER A 22 3.24 -18.95 -5.41
N MET A 23 2.31 -18.13 -5.91
CA MET A 23 1.42 -18.53 -7.00
C MET A 23 2.17 -18.79 -8.32
N LEU A 24 3.21 -18.00 -8.62
CA LEU A 24 4.04 -18.19 -9.82
C LEU A 24 4.85 -19.48 -9.73
N HIS A 25 5.49 -19.75 -8.59
CA HIS A 25 6.27 -20.98 -8.38
C HIS A 25 5.42 -22.25 -8.38
N LEU A 26 4.19 -22.18 -7.88
CA LEU A 26 3.24 -23.30 -7.90
C LEU A 26 2.52 -23.48 -9.26
N GLY A 27 2.79 -22.62 -10.25
CA GLY A 27 2.09 -22.65 -11.54
C GLY A 27 0.59 -22.33 -11.44
N LEU A 28 0.15 -21.67 -10.36
CA LEU A 28 -1.25 -21.28 -10.14
C LEU A 28 -1.67 -20.02 -10.91
N THR A 29 -0.72 -19.33 -11.53
CA THR A 29 -0.94 -18.19 -12.40
C THR A 29 0.11 -18.16 -13.50
N GLU A 30 -0.32 -17.84 -14.72
CA GLU A 30 0.58 -17.64 -15.86
C GLU A 30 1.03 -16.18 -15.98
N TYR A 31 2.13 -15.99 -16.72
CA TYR A 31 2.82 -14.72 -16.90
C TYR A 31 2.14 -13.80 -17.94
N ASN A 32 0.88 -13.44 -17.71
CA ASN A 32 0.14 -12.61 -18.66
C ASN A 32 0.52 -11.12 -18.61
N LEU A 33 0.32 -10.41 -19.73
CA LEU A 33 0.52 -8.95 -19.78
C LEU A 33 -0.53 -8.22 -18.95
N LYS A 34 -1.75 -8.78 -18.87
CA LYS A 34 -2.85 -8.25 -18.08
C LYS A 34 -3.03 -9.13 -16.83
N PRO A 35 -3.23 -8.53 -15.63
CA PRO A 35 -3.56 -9.27 -14.43
C PRO A 35 -4.80 -10.15 -14.68
N PRO A 36 -4.73 -11.47 -14.44
CA PRO A 36 -5.90 -12.32 -14.58
C PRO A 36 -6.90 -11.98 -13.48
N TRP A 37 -8.16 -12.37 -13.68
CA TRP A 37 -9.27 -12.08 -12.77
C TRP A 37 -9.02 -12.49 -11.32
N LYS A 38 -8.29 -13.59 -11.10
CA LYS A 38 -7.88 -14.04 -9.76
C LYS A 38 -6.98 -13.02 -9.04
N ILE A 39 -6.10 -12.34 -9.76
CA ILE A 39 -5.22 -11.30 -9.20
C ILE A 39 -5.99 -10.01 -9.00
N ILE A 40 -6.90 -9.65 -9.91
CA ILE A 40 -7.77 -8.47 -9.73
C ILE A 40 -8.62 -8.63 -8.46
N HIS A 41 -9.15 -9.83 -8.20
CA HIS A 41 -9.82 -10.11 -6.93
C HIS A 41 -8.92 -9.89 -5.71
N MET A 42 -7.65 -10.30 -5.79
CA MET A 42 -6.71 -10.03 -4.71
C MET A 42 -6.45 -8.55 -4.51
N PHE A 43 -6.36 -7.77 -5.59
CA PHE A 43 -6.26 -6.30 -5.49
C PHE A 43 -7.45 -5.71 -4.74
N LEU A 44 -8.67 -6.15 -5.07
CA LEU A 44 -9.89 -5.71 -4.38
C LEU A 44 -9.88 -6.10 -2.88
N LEU A 45 -9.34 -7.27 -2.54
CA LEU A 45 -9.18 -7.68 -1.14
C LEU A 45 -8.16 -6.80 -0.39
N VAL A 46 -7.08 -6.37 -1.06
CA VAL A 46 -6.11 -5.44 -0.47
C VAL A 46 -6.74 -4.07 -0.24
N HIS A 47 -7.56 -3.57 -1.18
CA HIS A 47 -8.35 -2.34 -0.97
C HIS A 47 -9.31 -2.49 0.22
N LEU A 48 -10.06 -3.59 0.28
CA LEU A 48 -10.98 -3.85 1.39
C LEU A 48 -10.24 -3.93 2.74
N LEU A 49 -9.02 -4.46 2.76
CA LEU A 49 -8.14 -4.50 3.94
C LEU A 49 -7.56 -3.11 4.28
N GLY A 50 -7.28 -2.29 3.27
CA GLY A 50 -6.75 -0.94 3.43
C GLY A 50 -7.63 -0.04 4.27
N ILE A 51 -8.96 -0.07 4.05
CA ILE A 51 -9.93 0.76 4.77
C ILE A 51 -9.80 0.62 6.30
N PRO A 52 -9.95 -0.57 6.92
CA PRO A 52 -9.80 -0.72 8.36
C PRO A 52 -8.38 -0.44 8.85
N VAL A 53 -7.35 -0.79 8.08
CA VAL A 53 -5.94 -0.54 8.46
C VAL A 53 -5.66 0.96 8.55
N PHE A 54 -5.94 1.72 7.50
CA PHE A 54 -5.71 3.17 7.50
C PHE A 54 -6.63 3.94 8.45
N THR A 55 -7.84 3.42 8.70
CA THR A 55 -8.70 3.91 9.78
C THR A 55 -8.02 3.76 11.13
N LEU A 56 -7.44 2.58 11.40
CA LEU A 56 -6.75 2.30 12.66
C LEU A 56 -5.52 3.20 12.83
N VAL A 57 -4.73 3.41 11.77
CA VAL A 57 -3.60 4.35 11.75
C VAL A 57 -4.03 5.77 12.15
N ALA A 58 -5.12 6.28 11.57
CA ALA A 58 -5.64 7.61 11.92
C ALA A 58 -6.14 7.67 13.38
N VAL A 59 -6.86 6.65 13.84
CA VAL A 59 -7.34 6.57 15.23
C VAL A 59 -6.16 6.58 16.20
N PHE A 60 -5.17 5.71 16.02
CA PHE A 60 -3.99 5.70 16.89
C PHE A 60 -3.22 7.00 16.85
N ALA A 61 -3.05 7.60 15.67
CA ALA A 61 -2.40 8.91 15.55
C ALA A 61 -3.13 9.99 16.35
N SER A 62 -4.48 9.99 16.37
CA SER A 62 -5.25 10.96 17.16
C SER A 62 -5.08 10.76 18.66
N ILE A 63 -5.14 9.50 19.13
CA ILE A 63 -5.00 9.16 20.55
C ILE A 63 -3.61 9.58 21.03
N VAL A 64 -2.56 9.21 20.30
CA VAL A 64 -1.18 9.58 20.65
C VAL A 64 -0.99 11.11 20.63
N SER A 65 -1.54 11.80 19.63
CA SER A 65 -1.48 13.27 19.56
C SER A 65 -2.12 13.94 20.79
N GLN A 66 -3.27 13.42 21.24
CA GLN A 66 -3.95 13.93 22.43
C GLN A 66 -3.17 13.65 23.71
N LEU A 67 -2.66 12.42 23.87
CA LEU A 67 -1.85 12.04 25.03
C LEU A 67 -0.56 12.87 25.14
N MET A 68 0.03 13.23 24.00
CA MET A 68 1.24 14.04 23.96
C MET A 68 0.98 15.55 23.93
N ASN A 69 -0.28 16.01 23.99
CA ASN A 69 -0.68 17.41 23.87
C ASN A 69 -0.12 18.11 22.62
N ILE A 70 -0.01 17.37 21.51
CA ILE A 70 0.44 17.92 20.22
C ILE A 70 -0.79 18.45 19.48
N HIS A 71 -0.75 19.73 19.08
CA HIS A 71 -1.78 20.30 18.21
C HIS A 71 -1.65 19.71 16.80
N THR A 72 -2.69 19.02 16.35
CA THR A 72 -2.77 18.39 15.03
C THR A 72 -4.07 18.75 14.32
N ILE A 73 -4.20 18.33 13.06
CA ILE A 73 -5.41 18.49 12.27
C ILE A 73 -6.62 17.81 12.92
N PRO A 74 -7.86 18.28 12.66
CA PRO A 74 -9.07 17.66 13.21
C PRO A 74 -9.16 16.16 12.88
N PHE A 75 -9.69 15.36 13.81
CA PHE A 75 -9.78 13.90 13.67
C PHE A 75 -10.45 13.45 12.36
N LEU A 76 -11.61 14.03 12.02
CA LEU A 76 -12.35 13.67 10.81
C LEU A 76 -11.50 13.92 9.54
N LEU A 77 -10.72 14.99 9.57
CA LEU A 77 -9.86 15.35 8.45
C LEU A 77 -8.69 14.39 8.33
N MET A 78 -8.03 14.07 9.44
CA MET A 78 -6.97 13.06 9.47
C MET A 78 -7.47 11.68 9.00
N LEU A 79 -8.66 11.28 9.44
CA LEU A 79 -9.28 10.02 9.05
C LEU A 79 -9.52 9.95 7.55
N THR A 80 -10.19 10.97 7.01
CA THR A 80 -10.51 11.03 5.57
C THR A 80 -9.25 11.14 4.70
N THR A 81 -8.25 11.93 5.12
CA THR A 81 -7.00 12.07 4.36
C THR A 81 -6.19 10.78 4.37
N THR A 82 -6.12 10.08 5.51
CA THR A 82 -5.33 8.85 5.65
C THR A 82 -5.94 7.71 4.82
N ILE A 83 -7.26 7.55 4.87
CA ILE A 83 -7.96 6.54 4.05
C ILE A 83 -7.81 6.88 2.56
N ALA A 84 -8.10 8.13 2.15
CA ALA A 84 -8.04 8.50 0.74
C ALA A 84 -6.62 8.37 0.17
N ALA A 85 -5.60 8.84 0.88
CA ALA A 85 -4.21 8.68 0.46
C ALA A 85 -3.80 7.20 0.41
N GLY A 86 -4.26 6.41 1.39
CA GLY A 86 -4.00 4.99 1.47
C GLY A 86 -4.59 4.20 0.31
N GLU A 87 -5.83 4.48 -0.08
CA GLU A 87 -6.49 3.82 -1.23
C GLU A 87 -5.81 4.16 -2.56
N ILE A 88 -5.36 5.41 -2.73
CA ILE A 88 -4.56 5.83 -3.89
C ILE A 88 -3.24 5.05 -3.90
N LEU A 89 -2.56 4.97 -2.77
CA LEU A 89 -1.29 4.26 -2.63
C LEU A 89 -1.45 2.76 -2.92
N ILE A 90 -2.48 2.10 -2.38
CA ILE A 90 -2.78 0.68 -2.64
C ILE A 90 -2.96 0.43 -4.14
N THR A 91 -3.62 1.35 -4.85
CA THR A 91 -3.79 1.23 -6.31
C THR A 91 -2.43 1.11 -7.01
N ILE A 92 -1.48 1.98 -6.65
CA ILE A 92 -0.13 1.98 -7.22
C ILE A 92 0.60 0.68 -6.86
N ILE A 93 0.56 0.29 -5.59
CA ILE A 93 1.21 -0.92 -5.07
C ILE A 93 0.69 -2.17 -5.78
N ASN A 94 -0.62 -2.32 -5.94
CA ASN A 94 -1.23 -3.49 -6.58
C ASN A 94 -0.62 -3.78 -7.96
N PHE A 95 -0.56 -2.75 -8.82
CA PHE A 95 0.03 -2.88 -10.15
C PHE A 95 1.55 -3.06 -10.09
N LEU A 96 2.24 -2.27 -9.27
CA LEU A 96 3.68 -2.36 -9.12
C LEU A 96 4.10 -3.77 -8.70
N THR A 97 3.46 -4.33 -7.66
CA THR A 97 3.73 -5.67 -7.16
C THR A 97 3.52 -6.71 -8.24
N TYR A 98 2.40 -6.66 -8.97
CA TYR A 98 2.15 -7.62 -10.04
C TYR A 98 3.21 -7.58 -11.13
N TYR A 99 3.51 -6.39 -11.68
CA TYR A 99 4.46 -6.28 -12.77
C TYR A 99 5.90 -6.58 -12.32
N ALA A 100 6.30 -6.12 -11.13
CA ALA A 100 7.61 -6.42 -10.58
C ALA A 100 7.78 -7.93 -10.32
N SER A 101 6.77 -8.60 -9.77
CA SER A 101 6.83 -10.04 -9.52
C SER A 101 6.86 -10.85 -10.81
N VAL A 102 5.99 -10.54 -11.78
CA VAL A 102 5.98 -11.25 -13.07
C VAL A 102 7.28 -11.01 -13.84
N LEU A 103 7.82 -9.78 -13.84
CA LEU A 103 9.07 -9.48 -14.54
C LEU A 103 10.28 -10.17 -13.88
N SER A 104 10.34 -10.19 -12.55
CA SER A 104 11.39 -10.88 -11.80
C SER A 104 11.37 -12.38 -12.11
N PHE A 105 10.19 -12.99 -12.01
CA PHE A 105 10.01 -14.42 -12.31
C PHE A 105 10.36 -14.75 -13.77
N LYS A 106 9.97 -13.92 -14.74
CA LYS A 106 10.35 -14.08 -16.16
C LYS A 106 11.85 -14.05 -16.38
N LYS A 107 12.60 -13.32 -15.56
CA LYS A 107 14.06 -13.25 -15.60
C LYS A 107 14.75 -14.39 -14.83
N GLY A 108 13.99 -15.33 -14.27
CA GLY A 108 14.51 -16.41 -13.42
C GLY A 108 14.99 -15.93 -12.05
N ILE A 109 14.58 -14.72 -11.63
CA ILE A 109 14.91 -14.16 -10.33
C ILE A 109 13.71 -14.38 -9.41
N ASP A 110 13.96 -14.83 -8.19
CA ASP A 110 12.92 -14.95 -7.17
C ASP A 110 12.27 -13.58 -6.92
N PRO A 111 10.96 -13.43 -7.19
CA PRO A 111 10.23 -12.20 -6.91
C PRO A 111 10.37 -11.71 -5.47
N ASP A 112 10.55 -12.60 -4.49
CA ASP A 112 10.61 -12.19 -3.08
C ASP A 112 11.91 -11.42 -2.75
N ASN A 113 12.99 -11.71 -3.47
CA ASN A 113 14.28 -11.04 -3.28
C ASN A 113 14.37 -9.65 -3.91
N VAL A 114 13.44 -9.31 -4.83
CA VAL A 114 13.51 -8.08 -5.63
C VAL A 114 12.25 -7.24 -5.49
N THR A 115 11.08 -7.86 -5.56
CA THR A 115 9.80 -7.17 -5.53
C THR A 115 9.55 -6.51 -4.18
N ILE A 116 9.82 -7.21 -3.07
CA ILE A 116 9.59 -6.66 -1.72
C ILE A 116 10.45 -5.40 -1.48
N PRO A 117 11.80 -5.42 -1.70
CA PRO A 117 12.61 -4.20 -1.57
C PRO A 117 12.17 -3.05 -2.49
N ILE A 118 11.76 -3.36 -3.73
CA ILE A 118 11.24 -2.34 -4.66
C ILE A 118 9.97 -1.71 -4.10
N ILE A 119 9.02 -2.51 -3.63
CA ILE A 119 7.76 -2.03 -3.07
C ILE A 119 8.03 -1.11 -1.89
N THR A 120 8.83 -1.54 -0.92
CA THR A 120 9.13 -0.71 0.26
C THR A 120 9.73 0.63 -0.14
N SER A 121 10.73 0.63 -1.03
CA SER A 121 11.37 1.86 -1.51
C SER A 121 10.39 2.78 -2.25
N VAL A 122 9.52 2.20 -3.08
CA VAL A 122 8.52 2.96 -3.84
C VAL A 122 7.43 3.50 -2.92
N VAL A 123 7.02 2.75 -1.91
CA VAL A 123 6.04 3.21 -0.90
C VAL A 123 6.61 4.35 -0.08
N ASP A 124 7.87 4.29 0.33
CA ASP A 124 8.50 5.39 1.09
C ASP A 124 8.48 6.71 0.29
N LEU A 125 8.70 6.63 -1.03
CA LEU A 125 8.67 7.81 -1.92
C LEU A 125 7.23 8.23 -2.27
N LEU A 126 6.47 7.32 -2.89
CA LEU A 126 5.14 7.62 -3.43
C LEU A 126 4.08 7.73 -2.33
N GLY A 127 4.23 7.04 -1.22
CA GLY A 127 3.31 7.14 -0.09
C GLY A 127 3.29 8.55 0.49
N VAL A 128 4.45 9.18 0.68
CA VAL A 128 4.53 10.58 1.12
C VAL A 128 3.91 11.51 0.07
N ILE A 129 4.18 11.30 -1.22
CA ILE A 129 3.60 12.10 -2.30
C ILE A 129 2.07 11.98 -2.33
N CYS A 130 1.53 10.76 -2.23
CA CYS A 130 0.08 10.53 -2.18
C CYS A 130 -0.55 11.22 -0.98
N PHE A 131 0.09 11.10 0.19
CA PHE A 131 -0.40 11.73 1.42
C PHE A 131 -0.44 13.26 1.32
N ILE A 132 0.66 13.88 0.88
CA ILE A 132 0.75 15.33 0.68
C ILE A 132 -0.28 15.80 -0.38
N THR A 133 -0.43 15.07 -1.48
CA THR A 133 -1.38 15.43 -2.54
C THR A 133 -2.81 15.48 -2.01
N VAL A 134 -3.21 14.53 -1.16
CA VAL A 134 -4.53 14.51 -0.53
C VAL A 134 -4.69 15.63 0.51
N LEU A 135 -3.64 15.96 1.26
CA LEU A 135 -3.66 17.11 2.19
C LEU A 135 -3.87 18.44 1.44
N ILE A 136 -3.21 18.62 0.30
CA ILE A 136 -3.39 19.81 -0.56
C ILE A 136 -4.82 19.84 -1.11
N ALA A 137 -5.32 18.69 -1.60
CA ALA A 137 -6.67 18.59 -2.15
C ALA A 137 -7.78 18.88 -1.10
N THR A 138 -7.49 18.67 0.18
CA THR A 138 -8.42 18.97 1.28
C THR A 138 -8.29 20.41 1.81
N GLY A 139 -7.39 21.23 1.26
CA GLY A 139 -7.24 22.66 1.57
C GLY A 139 -6.56 22.96 2.91
N ILE A 140 -5.80 21.99 3.45
CA ILE A 140 -5.07 22.13 4.73
C ILE A 140 -3.72 22.82 4.51
N VAL A 141 -3.08 22.49 3.39
CA VAL A 141 -1.76 22.96 2.94
C VAL A 141 -1.93 23.62 1.59
#